data_AF-R1G7Z2-F1
#
_entry.id   AF-R1G7Z2-F1
#
_cell.length_a   1.000
_cell.length_b   1.000
_cell.length_c   1.000
_cell.angle_alpha   90.00
_cell.angle_beta   90.00
_cell.angle_gamma   90.00
#
_symmetry.space_group_name_H-M   'P 1'
#
loop_
_entity.id
_entity.type
_entity.pdbx_description
1 polymer ?
#
loop_
_entity_poly.entity_id
_entity_poly.type
_entity_poly.pdbx_seq_one_letter_code
_entity_poly.pdbx_strand_id
1 'polypeptide(L)'
;MSELAAASSSSSAVVPAQAVPTINRPLPPVPPEARRLVEGKEPISILLFYQYVEPPWTDKECSSALKHFLALGKEHSICGRGRCAKEGLNCTLTGNAAGLRAFCEALRAWKPELFNQTDFKFTDGLPASRRFKALTVRKTDELVAYGLAGERAPALAASSAKHPDAVVIDVRNAYESAIGHFAPPEGGATLLDPKMRNSREFPKWLADEKTKEALSGKKVLMYCTGGIRCERATALLDEMVKADPTFRISDITMVRGGVERYMRTFPEGGFWKGKNYLFDRRLEQVPEAKSSAALEGDVESWCAVCAAPWAAYRGQFKCAGRLPPPAGVCAVPVIVCNRCSDAATADPASLRCPLCQEGYVAPQAMPEVVMADKRAPDQRLGGGRAKKQRPLAEPSSRVFVGSLPFVVDATASGLFYGSAFVQMGSVEAATTAVGAAREGRLRIGKRKLRLNFAPLKPGEEWPAVGFVQRERPLSG
;
A
#
# COMPACT_ATOMS: atom_id res chain seq x y z
N MET A 1 -27.29 -30.56 -25.95
CA MET A 1 -26.93 -29.16 -26.22
C MET A 1 -27.87 -28.28 -25.40
N SER A 2 -27.30 -27.23 -24.81
CA SER A 2 -27.93 -26.13 -24.05
C SER A 2 -28.54 -26.43 -22.67
N GLU A 3 -27.67 -26.61 -21.67
CA GLU A 3 -27.88 -26.09 -20.31
C GLU A 3 -26.54 -25.52 -19.81
N LEU A 4 -26.23 -24.30 -20.25
CA LEU A 4 -25.17 -23.45 -19.70
C LEU A 4 -25.78 -22.05 -19.58
N ALA A 5 -26.80 -21.96 -18.72
CA ALA A 5 -27.40 -20.70 -18.35
C ALA A 5 -26.52 -20.03 -17.30
N ALA A 6 -25.77 -19.03 -17.75
CA ALA A 6 -25.36 -17.82 -17.02
C ALA A 6 -25.06 -18.01 -15.52
N ALA A 7 -23.80 -18.26 -15.20
CA ALA A 7 -23.25 -17.84 -13.91
C ALA A 7 -23.44 -16.32 -13.80
N SER A 8 -24.42 -15.92 -12.99
CA SER A 8 -24.81 -14.54 -12.75
C SER A 8 -23.60 -13.71 -12.33
N SER A 9 -23.30 -12.67 -13.08
CA SER A 9 -22.44 -11.58 -12.62
C SER A 9 -23.10 -10.92 -11.41
N SER A 10 -22.74 -11.35 -10.20
CA SER A 10 -23.18 -10.67 -8.98
C SER A 10 -22.60 -9.25 -9.02
N SER A 11 -23.43 -8.27 -9.33
CA SER A 11 -23.06 -6.87 -9.14
C SER A 11 -22.95 -6.65 -7.63
N SER A 12 -21.76 -6.85 -7.07
CA SER A 12 -21.48 -6.50 -5.68
C SER A 12 -21.84 -5.03 -5.49
N ALA A 13 -22.78 -4.73 -4.60
CA ALA A 13 -23.16 -3.36 -4.31
C ALA A 13 -21.91 -2.58 -3.88
N VAL A 14 -21.61 -1.49 -4.57
CA VAL A 14 -20.48 -0.62 -4.26
C VAL A 14 -20.97 0.49 -3.35
N VAL A 15 -20.25 0.79 -2.27
CA VAL A 15 -20.51 1.94 -1.39
C VAL A 15 -19.45 3.02 -1.65
N PRO A 16 -19.69 3.99 -2.55
CA PRO A 16 -18.66 4.92 -3.01
C PRO A 16 -18.06 5.76 -1.88
N ALA A 17 -18.88 6.14 -0.89
CA ALA A 17 -18.42 6.92 0.27
C ALA A 17 -17.31 6.21 1.06
N GLN A 18 -17.32 4.87 1.09
CA GLN A 18 -16.33 4.07 1.82
C GLN A 18 -15.03 3.86 1.03
N ALA A 19 -15.04 4.12 -0.28
CA ALA A 19 -13.86 4.11 -1.14
C ALA A 19 -12.98 5.36 -0.97
N VAL A 20 -13.50 6.42 -0.33
CA VAL A 20 -12.87 7.74 -0.29
C VAL A 20 -11.86 7.87 0.86
N PRO A 21 -10.59 8.23 0.59
CA PRO A 21 -9.60 8.49 1.64
C PRO A 21 -9.83 9.84 2.33
N THR A 22 -9.37 9.99 3.57
CA THR A 22 -9.49 11.26 4.33
C THR A 22 -8.42 12.30 3.98
N ILE A 23 -7.61 12.04 2.95
CA ILE A 23 -6.48 12.86 2.55
C ILE A 23 -6.95 14.23 2.06
N ASN A 24 -6.43 15.30 2.68
CA ASN A 24 -6.79 16.70 2.46
C ASN A 24 -8.31 16.96 2.57
N ARG A 25 -8.99 16.17 3.40
CA ARG A 25 -10.43 16.26 3.65
C ARG A 25 -10.71 16.31 5.15
N PRO A 26 -11.85 16.90 5.56
CA PRO A 26 -12.32 16.78 6.94
C PRO A 26 -12.40 15.32 7.38
N LEU A 27 -12.12 15.05 8.65
CA LEU A 27 -12.33 13.72 9.20
C LEU A 27 -13.83 13.39 9.22
N PRO A 28 -14.22 12.12 9.04
CA PRO A 28 -15.62 11.72 9.16
C PRO A 28 -16.13 12.04 10.58
N PRO A 29 -17.36 12.58 10.72
CA PRO A 29 -17.92 12.88 12.04
C PRO A 29 -18.08 11.59 12.87
N VAL A 30 -18.29 11.75 14.18
CA VAL A 30 -18.65 10.62 15.04
C VAL A 30 -20.06 10.17 14.67
N PRO A 31 -20.24 8.94 14.18
CA PRO A 31 -21.56 8.50 13.75
C PRO A 31 -22.48 8.27 14.97
N PRO A 32 -23.81 8.46 14.85
CA PRO A 32 -24.74 8.38 15.99
C PRO A 32 -24.70 7.03 16.72
N GLU A 33 -24.54 5.93 16.00
CA GLU A 33 -24.42 4.58 16.53
C GLU A 33 -23.19 4.41 17.43
N ALA A 34 -22.11 5.12 17.15
CA ALA A 34 -20.90 5.12 17.98
C ALA A 34 -21.06 5.91 19.29
N ARG A 35 -22.24 6.46 19.56
CA ARG A 35 -22.60 7.09 20.84
C ARG A 35 -23.47 6.18 21.71
N ARG A 36 -23.98 5.07 21.16
CA ARG A 36 -24.83 4.13 21.89
C ARG A 36 -23.96 3.16 22.67
N LEU A 37 -24.41 2.77 23.87
CA LEU A 37 -23.72 1.76 24.67
C LEU A 37 -23.66 0.43 23.91
N VAL A 38 -22.53 -0.23 23.98
CA VAL A 38 -22.30 -1.59 23.47
C VAL A 38 -21.93 -2.45 24.66
N GLU A 39 -22.71 -3.52 24.91
CA GLU A 39 -22.55 -4.39 26.08
C GLU A 39 -22.58 -3.59 27.42
N GLY A 40 -23.44 -2.58 27.51
CA GLY A 40 -23.60 -1.73 28.69
C GLY A 40 -22.43 -0.77 28.98
N LYS A 41 -21.48 -0.63 28.06
CA LYS A 41 -20.31 0.25 28.20
C LYS A 41 -20.21 1.22 27.03
N GLU A 42 -19.50 2.32 27.24
CA GLU A 42 -19.17 3.24 26.15
C GLU A 42 -18.39 2.49 25.05
N PRO A 43 -18.81 2.62 23.78
CA PRO A 43 -18.09 1.99 22.68
C PRO A 43 -16.74 2.66 22.47
N ILE A 44 -15.84 1.91 21.85
CA ILE A 44 -14.55 2.43 21.42
C ILE A 44 -14.50 2.47 19.90
N SER A 45 -13.55 3.24 19.41
CA SER A 45 -13.19 3.29 18.01
C SER A 45 -11.76 2.79 17.83
N ILE A 46 -11.49 2.19 16.68
CA ILE A 46 -10.14 1.86 16.21
C ILE A 46 -9.77 2.83 15.10
N LEU A 47 -8.55 3.35 15.15
CA LEU A 47 -7.94 4.13 14.09
C LEU A 47 -6.76 3.35 13.50
N LEU A 48 -6.76 3.15 12.19
CA LEU A 48 -5.62 2.64 11.44
C LEU A 48 -5.09 3.72 10.51
N PHE A 49 -3.79 4.03 10.59
CA PHE A 49 -3.13 4.91 9.63
C PHE A 49 -1.63 4.64 9.54
N TYR A 50 -1.04 5.11 8.45
CA TYR A 50 0.39 5.29 8.31
C TYR A 50 0.66 6.64 7.64
N GLN A 51 1.85 7.18 7.86
CA GLN A 51 2.32 8.39 7.20
C GLN A 51 3.81 8.25 6.95
N TYR A 52 4.19 8.13 5.67
CA TYR A 52 5.59 8.21 5.27
C TYR A 52 6.05 9.68 5.22
N VAL A 53 7.34 9.90 5.49
CA VAL A 53 7.96 11.22 5.49
C VAL A 53 9.07 11.25 4.45
N GLU A 54 9.01 12.22 3.55
CA GLU A 54 10.04 12.46 2.54
C GLU A 54 10.38 13.98 2.51
N PRO A 55 11.65 14.36 2.72
CA PRO A 55 12.80 13.51 3.06
C PRO A 55 12.68 12.85 4.43
N PRO A 56 13.34 11.70 4.67
CA PRO A 56 13.31 11.03 5.97
C PRO A 56 13.79 11.95 7.10
N TRP A 57 13.17 11.81 8.27
CA TRP A 57 13.58 12.51 9.48
C TRP A 57 15.02 12.14 9.90
N THR A 58 15.72 13.11 10.44
CA THR A 58 16.92 12.87 11.27
C THR A 58 16.55 12.10 12.54
N ASP A 59 17.54 11.53 13.25
CA ASP A 59 17.31 10.87 14.54
C ASP A 59 16.65 11.78 15.58
N LYS A 60 17.03 13.06 15.56
CA LYS A 60 16.48 14.08 16.46
C LYS A 60 15.01 14.37 16.11
N GLU A 61 14.69 14.55 14.83
CA GLU A 61 13.32 14.77 14.37
C GLU A 61 12.42 13.56 14.64
N CYS A 62 12.89 12.34 14.36
CA CYS A 62 12.15 11.11 14.64
C CYS A 62 11.85 10.96 16.14
N SER A 63 12.83 11.25 17.00
CA SER A 63 12.65 11.18 18.45
C SER A 63 11.72 12.28 18.98
N SER A 64 11.81 13.50 18.43
CA SER A 64 10.90 14.61 18.72
C SER A 64 9.46 14.29 18.28
N ALA A 65 9.31 13.74 17.07
CA ALA A 65 8.02 13.31 16.53
C ALA A 65 7.38 12.24 17.40
N LEU A 66 8.15 11.24 17.83
CA LEU A 66 7.68 10.20 18.75
C LEU A 66 7.22 10.81 20.10
N LYS A 67 8.01 11.73 20.66
CA LYS A 67 7.65 12.39 21.93
C LYS A 67 6.35 13.20 21.80
N HIS A 68 6.22 13.97 20.73
CA HIS A 68 5.02 14.76 20.46
C HIS A 68 3.79 13.87 20.24
N PHE A 69 3.94 12.81 19.44
CA PHE A 69 2.90 11.81 19.20
C PHE A 69 2.38 11.17 20.49
N LEU A 70 3.29 10.77 21.40
CA LEU A 70 2.92 10.19 22.69
C LEU A 70 2.25 11.21 23.62
N ALA A 71 2.65 12.48 23.56
CA ALA A 71 2.02 13.56 24.32
C ALA A 71 0.57 13.78 23.87
N LEU A 72 0.31 13.89 22.57
CA LEU A 72 -1.04 13.96 22.01
C LEU A 72 -1.86 12.72 22.37
N GLY A 73 -1.23 11.54 22.32
CA GLY A 73 -1.89 10.29 22.69
C GLY A 73 -2.35 10.29 24.15
N LYS A 74 -1.53 10.83 25.06
CA LYS A 74 -1.90 11.00 26.48
C LYS A 74 -3.03 12.03 26.64
N GLU A 75 -2.90 13.19 26.00
CA GLU A 75 -3.89 14.27 26.05
C GLU A 75 -5.30 13.80 25.64
N HIS A 76 -5.39 13.03 24.57
CA HIS A 76 -6.67 12.54 24.04
C HIS A 76 -7.05 11.13 24.52
N SER A 77 -6.39 10.61 25.57
CA SER A 77 -6.69 9.28 26.16
C SER A 77 -6.62 8.12 25.17
N ILE A 78 -5.67 8.17 24.25
CA ILE A 78 -5.46 7.18 23.20
C ILE A 78 -4.60 6.03 23.71
N CYS A 79 -5.05 4.81 23.42
CA CYS A 79 -4.27 3.58 23.58
C CYS A 79 -3.95 3.02 22.19
N GLY A 80 -3.07 2.03 22.08
CA GLY A 80 -2.76 1.46 20.78
C GLY A 80 -1.36 0.91 20.68
N ARG A 81 -1.00 0.59 19.45
CA ARG A 81 0.35 0.18 19.10
C ARG A 81 0.79 0.88 17.82
N GLY A 82 2.08 1.13 17.71
CA GLY A 82 2.64 1.70 16.49
C GLY A 82 4.12 1.47 16.34
N ARG A 83 4.62 1.92 15.20
CA ARG A 83 6.04 2.04 14.88
C ARG A 83 6.35 3.48 14.51
N CYS A 84 7.50 3.96 14.95
CA CYS A 84 8.06 5.23 14.55
C CYS A 84 9.45 4.97 13.99
N ALA A 85 9.70 5.43 12.77
CA ALA A 85 10.98 5.33 12.10
C ALA A 85 11.35 6.69 11.52
N LYS A 86 12.57 6.83 11.01
CA LYS A 86 12.97 8.04 10.27
C LYS A 86 12.04 8.30 9.07
N GLU A 87 11.54 7.23 8.48
CA GLU A 87 10.59 7.29 7.36
C GLU A 87 9.14 7.57 7.76
N GLY A 88 8.81 7.73 9.06
CA GLY A 88 7.49 8.19 9.49
C GLY A 88 6.83 7.37 10.60
N LEU A 89 5.51 7.17 10.49
CA LEU A 89 4.66 6.52 11.50
C LEU A 89 3.74 5.45 10.89
N ASN A 90 3.50 4.37 11.64
CA ASN A 90 2.51 3.32 11.32
C ASN A 90 1.82 2.88 12.60
N CYS A 91 0.51 3.13 12.71
CA CYS A 91 -0.19 3.02 13.98
C CYS A 91 -1.57 2.38 13.84
N THR A 92 -1.91 1.58 14.85
CA THR A 92 -3.28 1.11 15.12
C THR A 92 -3.64 1.51 16.53
N LEU A 93 -4.55 2.47 16.65
CA LEU A 93 -4.92 3.12 17.90
C LEU A 93 -6.35 2.79 18.29
N THR A 94 -6.66 2.92 19.58
CA THR A 94 -7.99 2.81 20.15
C THR A 94 -8.25 3.96 21.10
N GLY A 95 -9.45 4.50 21.07
CA GLY A 95 -9.93 5.53 21.99
C GLY A 95 -11.44 5.65 21.88
N ASN A 96 -12.06 6.59 22.58
CA ASN A 96 -13.42 6.95 22.23
C ASN A 96 -13.43 7.67 20.86
N ALA A 97 -14.59 7.70 20.22
CA ALA A 97 -14.72 8.18 18.85
C ALA A 97 -14.28 9.65 18.71
N ALA A 98 -14.64 10.51 19.66
CA ALA A 98 -14.30 11.93 19.68
C ALA A 98 -12.80 12.17 19.92
N GLY A 99 -12.20 11.46 20.88
CA GLY A 99 -10.79 11.57 21.26
C GLY A 99 -9.87 11.16 20.11
N LEU A 100 -10.19 10.12 19.36
CA LEU A 100 -9.38 9.76 18.18
C LEU A 100 -9.43 10.82 17.09
N ARG A 101 -10.58 11.47 16.88
CA ARG A 101 -10.71 12.55 15.89
C ARG A 101 -9.96 13.80 16.36
N ALA A 102 -10.09 14.17 17.63
CA ALA A 102 -9.33 15.26 18.24
C ALA A 102 -7.81 15.01 18.12
N PHE A 103 -7.36 13.78 18.40
CA PHE A 103 -5.98 13.36 18.22
C PHE A 103 -5.49 13.51 16.77
N CYS A 104 -6.31 13.12 15.79
CA CYS A 104 -5.96 13.25 14.37
C CYS A 104 -5.90 14.72 13.94
N GLU A 105 -6.83 15.56 14.40
CA GLU A 105 -6.81 17.00 14.12
C GLU A 105 -5.62 17.69 14.80
N ALA A 106 -5.24 17.27 16.02
CA ALA A 106 -4.04 17.77 16.69
C ALA A 106 -2.76 17.38 15.92
N LEU A 107 -2.68 16.17 15.37
CA LEU A 107 -1.58 15.76 14.47
C LEU A 107 -1.55 16.62 13.20
N ARG A 108 -2.72 16.87 12.59
CA ARG A 108 -2.85 17.77 11.42
C ARG A 108 -2.42 19.20 11.75
N ALA A 109 -2.80 19.71 12.90
CA ALA A 109 -2.41 21.06 13.35
C ALA A 109 -0.90 21.16 13.59
N TRP A 110 -0.27 20.12 14.13
CA TRP A 110 1.17 20.11 14.41
C TRP A 110 2.04 20.15 13.15
N LYS A 111 1.70 19.35 12.13
CA LYS A 111 2.42 19.28 10.85
C LYS A 111 1.44 19.12 9.68
N PRO A 112 0.73 20.19 9.26
CA PRO A 112 -0.32 20.10 8.25
C PRO A 112 0.21 19.66 6.89
N GLU A 113 1.45 20.01 6.54
CA GLU A 113 2.10 19.58 5.30
C GLU A 113 2.27 18.06 5.21
N LEU A 114 2.30 17.39 6.37
CA LEU A 114 2.49 15.95 6.48
C LEU A 114 1.16 15.24 6.76
N PHE A 115 0.48 15.58 7.86
CA PHE A 115 -0.67 14.81 8.34
C PHE A 115 -2.01 15.13 7.65
N ASN A 116 -2.09 16.21 6.85
CA ASN A 116 -3.21 16.37 5.92
C ASN A 116 -3.15 15.32 4.80
N GLN A 117 -1.96 14.80 4.48
CA GLN A 117 -1.79 13.70 3.53
C GLN A 117 -2.03 12.31 4.15
N THR A 118 -2.40 12.23 5.44
CA THR A 118 -2.67 10.96 6.11
C THR A 118 -4.09 10.49 5.84
N ASP A 119 -4.21 9.22 5.46
CA ASP A 119 -5.48 8.50 5.36
C ASP A 119 -5.83 7.84 6.71
N PHE A 120 -6.63 8.53 7.51
CA PHE A 120 -7.09 8.10 8.82
C PHE A 120 -8.35 7.21 8.67
N LYS A 121 -8.21 5.91 8.94
CA LYS A 121 -9.29 4.93 8.79
C LYS A 121 -9.92 4.61 10.13
N PHE A 122 -11.18 5.00 10.32
CA PHE A 122 -11.91 4.81 11.58
C PHE A 122 -12.84 3.60 11.50
N THR A 123 -12.82 2.76 12.54
CA THR A 123 -13.85 1.75 12.81
C THR A 123 -14.50 2.11 14.13
N ASP A 124 -15.73 2.60 14.09
CA ASP A 124 -16.43 3.07 15.29
C ASP A 124 -17.39 2.01 15.86
N GLY A 125 -17.92 2.24 17.06
CA GLY A 125 -18.99 1.41 17.64
C GLY A 125 -18.54 0.03 18.14
N LEU A 126 -17.25 -0.16 18.44
CA LEU A 126 -16.73 -1.45 18.87
C LEU A 126 -16.90 -1.67 20.38
N PRO A 127 -17.07 -2.92 20.85
CA PRO A 127 -17.09 -3.22 22.28
C PRO A 127 -15.83 -2.77 23.01
N ALA A 128 -15.98 -2.29 24.25
CA ALA A 128 -14.85 -1.82 25.07
C ALA A 128 -13.75 -2.87 25.28
N SER A 129 -14.09 -4.17 25.21
CA SER A 129 -13.15 -5.30 25.28
C SER A 129 -12.08 -5.29 24.16
N ARG A 130 -12.35 -4.59 23.05
CA ARG A 130 -11.42 -4.43 21.91
C ARG A 130 -10.40 -3.30 22.10
N ARG A 131 -10.45 -2.58 23.22
CA ARG A 131 -9.47 -1.53 23.53
C ARG A 131 -8.07 -2.12 23.78
N PHE A 132 -7.03 -1.45 23.29
CA PHE A 132 -5.66 -1.74 23.74
C PHE A 132 -5.47 -1.28 25.18
N LYS A 133 -4.67 -2.01 25.96
CA LYS A 133 -4.44 -1.70 27.38
C LYS A 133 -3.58 -0.44 27.60
N ALA A 134 -2.70 -0.12 26.65
CA ALA A 134 -1.78 1.00 26.72
C ALA A 134 -1.46 1.52 25.32
N LEU A 135 -0.84 2.69 25.22
CA LEU A 135 -0.21 3.19 24.00
C LEU A 135 1.26 2.76 23.96
N THR A 136 1.64 1.97 22.96
CA THR A 136 3.02 1.50 22.77
C THR A 136 3.49 1.74 21.34
N VAL A 137 4.33 2.75 21.15
CA VAL A 137 4.93 3.05 19.85
C VAL A 137 6.42 2.70 19.92
N ARG A 138 6.84 1.73 19.12
CA ARG A 138 8.23 1.27 19.10
C ARG A 138 9.04 2.09 18.09
N LYS A 139 10.21 2.59 18.51
CA LYS A 139 11.19 3.12 17.56
C LYS A 139 11.78 1.94 16.76
N THR A 140 11.80 2.06 15.44
CA THR A 140 12.26 1.02 14.50
C THR A 140 13.04 1.66 13.35
N ASP A 141 13.84 0.88 12.64
CA ASP A 141 14.56 1.36 11.46
C ASP A 141 13.62 1.54 10.26
N GLU A 142 12.69 0.61 10.08
CA GLU A 142 11.69 0.59 9.01
C GLU A 142 10.28 0.38 9.62
N LEU A 143 9.28 1.12 9.12
CA LEU A 143 7.86 0.92 9.49
C LEU A 143 7.38 -0.46 9.04
N VAL A 144 7.84 -0.88 7.85
CA VAL A 144 7.69 -2.22 7.29
C VAL A 144 9.08 -2.80 7.12
N ALA A 145 9.40 -3.87 7.84
CA ALA A 145 10.72 -4.46 7.81
C ALA A 145 10.91 -5.32 6.55
N TYR A 146 11.31 -4.69 5.45
CA TYR A 146 11.78 -5.38 4.24
C TYR A 146 13.28 -5.68 4.30
N GLY A 147 14.01 -5.08 5.25
CA GLY A 147 15.44 -5.35 5.42
C GLY A 147 16.29 -4.71 4.34
N LEU A 148 15.75 -3.67 3.71
CA LEU A 148 16.48 -2.87 2.74
C LEU A 148 17.45 -1.92 3.44
N ALA A 149 17.30 -1.65 4.75
CA ALA A 149 18.04 -0.59 5.45
C ALA A 149 17.77 0.80 4.83
N GLY A 150 17.89 1.86 5.63
CA GLY A 150 17.43 3.20 5.24
C GLY A 150 18.05 3.79 3.97
N GLU A 151 19.15 3.24 3.45
CA GLU A 151 19.83 3.72 2.22
C GLU A 151 19.28 3.09 0.93
N ARG A 152 18.65 1.91 1.01
CA ARG A 152 18.07 1.19 -0.15
C ARG A 152 16.54 1.27 -0.18
N ALA A 153 15.95 2.14 0.64
CA ALA A 153 14.50 2.31 0.72
C ALA A 153 14.02 3.19 -0.47
N PRO A 154 13.21 2.65 -1.39
CA PRO A 154 12.86 3.32 -2.63
C PRO A 154 11.79 4.40 -2.43
N ALA A 155 11.84 5.47 -3.23
CA ALA A 155 10.94 6.63 -3.11
C ALA A 155 9.51 6.30 -3.58
N LEU A 156 8.49 6.82 -2.88
CA LEU A 156 7.09 6.48 -3.13
C LEU A 156 6.50 7.28 -4.30
N ALA A 157 6.14 6.60 -5.40
CA ALA A 157 5.28 7.11 -6.46
C ALA A 157 4.21 6.05 -6.80
N ALA A 158 2.96 6.46 -6.98
CA ALA A 158 1.82 5.55 -7.14
C ALA A 158 1.27 5.55 -8.57
N SER A 159 0.83 4.37 -9.05
CA SER A 159 0.16 4.16 -10.35
C SER A 159 -1.06 3.23 -10.21
N SER A 160 -1.93 3.21 -11.24
CA SER A 160 -3.22 2.51 -11.26
C SER A 160 -3.57 1.96 -12.65
N ALA A 161 -4.14 0.75 -12.76
CA ALA A 161 -4.86 0.24 -13.93
C ALA A 161 -5.57 -1.12 -13.65
N LYS A 162 -6.57 -1.45 -14.49
CA LYS A 162 -7.21 -2.77 -14.67
C LYS A 162 -6.85 -3.32 -16.07
N HIS A 163 -6.66 -4.64 -16.21
CA HIS A 163 -6.46 -5.33 -17.51
C HIS A 163 -6.56 -6.86 -17.36
N PRO A 164 -6.87 -7.63 -18.42
CA PRO A 164 -6.89 -9.10 -18.40
C PRO A 164 -5.52 -9.77 -18.19
N ASP A 165 -4.41 -9.18 -18.66
CA ASP A 165 -3.05 -9.71 -18.43
C ASP A 165 -2.37 -9.05 -17.19
N ALA A 166 -3.07 -9.15 -16.07
CA ALA A 166 -2.61 -8.60 -14.79
C ALA A 166 -2.27 -9.73 -13.81
N VAL A 167 -1.34 -9.44 -12.91
CA VAL A 167 -1.06 -10.25 -11.73
C VAL A 167 -1.45 -9.48 -10.49
N VAL A 168 -2.10 -10.16 -9.57
CA VAL A 168 -2.42 -9.64 -8.25
C VAL A 168 -1.44 -10.27 -7.27
N ILE A 169 -0.69 -9.47 -6.52
CA ILE A 169 0.29 -9.97 -5.56
C ILE A 169 -0.20 -9.67 -4.15
N ASP A 170 -0.33 -10.73 -3.34
CA ASP A 170 -0.57 -10.59 -1.90
C ASP A 170 0.73 -10.27 -1.18
N VAL A 171 0.92 -9.01 -0.78
CA VAL A 171 2.12 -8.58 -0.05
C VAL A 171 2.01 -8.89 1.45
N ARG A 172 1.07 -9.76 1.84
CA ARG A 172 0.91 -10.19 3.23
C ARG A 172 1.68 -11.47 3.52
N ASN A 173 1.83 -11.79 4.80
CA ASN A 173 2.42 -13.07 5.18
C ASN A 173 1.42 -14.20 4.93
N ALA A 174 1.91 -15.40 4.67
CA ALA A 174 1.09 -16.57 4.34
C ALA A 174 0.00 -16.87 5.37
N TYR A 175 0.24 -16.62 6.66
CA TYR A 175 -0.79 -16.80 7.69
C TYR A 175 -1.96 -15.82 7.54
N GLU A 176 -1.72 -14.62 7.00
CA GLU A 176 -2.75 -13.63 6.71
C GLU A 176 -3.56 -14.02 5.46
N SER A 177 -2.89 -14.57 4.45
CA SER A 177 -3.48 -15.05 3.20
C SER A 177 -4.31 -16.32 3.39
N ALA A 178 -3.88 -17.21 4.30
CA ALA A 178 -4.55 -18.48 4.57
C ALA A 178 -6.01 -18.31 5.02
N ILE A 179 -6.35 -17.22 5.73
CA ILE A 179 -7.72 -17.02 6.20
C ILE A 179 -8.55 -16.15 5.27
N GLY A 180 -7.98 -15.63 4.19
CA GLY A 180 -8.69 -14.89 3.17
C GLY A 180 -7.74 -14.09 2.28
N HIS A 181 -8.08 -14.00 1.00
CA HIS A 181 -7.29 -13.35 -0.05
C HIS A 181 -8.22 -12.89 -1.19
N PHE A 182 -7.67 -12.18 -2.18
CA PHE A 182 -8.42 -11.91 -3.41
C PHE A 182 -8.55 -13.18 -4.24
N ALA A 183 -9.74 -13.48 -4.74
CA ALA A 183 -10.00 -14.53 -5.72
C ALA A 183 -10.37 -13.87 -7.06
N PRO A 184 -9.38 -13.55 -7.92
CA PRO A 184 -9.67 -13.10 -9.26
C PRO A 184 -10.55 -14.11 -10.02
N PRO A 185 -11.41 -13.66 -10.94
CA PRO A 185 -12.23 -14.55 -11.73
C PRO A 185 -11.37 -15.42 -12.67
N GLU A 186 -11.89 -16.60 -13.00
CA GLU A 186 -11.28 -17.49 -13.99
C GLU A 186 -11.11 -16.78 -15.34
N GLY A 187 -9.94 -16.97 -15.98
CA GLY A 187 -9.57 -16.25 -17.21
C GLY A 187 -9.21 -14.77 -17.01
N GLY A 188 -9.22 -14.27 -15.77
CA GLY A 188 -8.80 -12.92 -15.40
C GLY A 188 -7.37 -12.85 -14.88
N ALA A 189 -7.13 -11.91 -13.97
CA ALA A 189 -5.82 -11.71 -13.37
C ALA A 189 -5.37 -12.94 -12.56
N THR A 190 -4.08 -13.23 -12.54
CA THR A 190 -3.55 -14.35 -11.72
C THR A 190 -3.16 -13.85 -10.33
N LEU A 191 -3.64 -14.52 -9.27
CA LEU A 191 -3.13 -14.27 -7.91
C LEU A 191 -1.77 -14.95 -7.73
N LEU A 192 -0.77 -14.19 -7.30
CA LEU A 192 0.52 -14.68 -6.85
C LEU A 192 0.62 -14.49 -5.33
N ASP A 193 0.83 -15.60 -4.62
CA ASP A 193 1.17 -15.60 -3.20
C ASP A 193 2.70 -15.81 -3.05
N PRO A 194 3.45 -14.79 -2.57
CA PRO A 194 4.86 -14.91 -2.25
C PRO A 194 5.20 -15.92 -1.14
N LYS A 195 4.20 -16.50 -0.46
CA LYS A 195 4.32 -17.49 0.61
C LYS A 195 5.21 -17.01 1.76
N MET A 196 5.16 -15.72 2.07
CA MET A 196 6.06 -15.09 3.04
C MET A 196 5.76 -15.51 4.47
N ARG A 197 6.78 -15.90 5.22
CA ARG A 197 6.67 -16.02 6.70
C ARG A 197 6.69 -14.66 7.37
N ASN A 198 7.48 -13.75 6.81
CA ASN A 198 7.61 -12.38 7.26
C ASN A 198 7.97 -11.47 6.07
N SER A 199 7.73 -10.17 6.23
CA SER A 199 7.93 -9.18 5.17
C SER A 199 9.34 -9.10 4.59
N ARG A 200 10.40 -9.51 5.33
CA ARG A 200 11.78 -9.49 4.80
C ARG A 200 12.03 -10.49 3.67
N GLU A 201 11.10 -11.44 3.48
CA GLU A 201 11.16 -12.39 2.37
C GLU A 201 10.65 -11.77 1.06
N PHE A 202 9.92 -10.64 1.09
CA PHE A 202 9.36 -10.02 -0.11
C PHE A 202 10.41 -9.58 -1.14
N PRO A 203 11.47 -8.83 -0.76
CA PRO A 203 12.48 -8.44 -1.73
C PRO A 203 13.17 -9.65 -2.36
N LYS A 204 13.40 -10.69 -1.55
CA LYS A 204 14.04 -11.93 -2.02
C LYS A 204 13.16 -12.69 -2.98
N TRP A 205 11.86 -12.73 -2.72
CA TRP A 205 10.89 -13.31 -3.63
C TRP A 205 10.83 -12.56 -4.96
N LEU A 206 10.89 -11.22 -4.97
CA LEU A 206 10.98 -10.43 -6.20
C LEU A 206 12.27 -10.67 -6.99
N ALA A 207 13.37 -10.95 -6.28
CA ALA A 207 14.68 -11.21 -6.90
C ALA A 207 14.76 -12.60 -7.56
N ASP A 208 13.87 -13.52 -7.23
CA ASP A 208 13.84 -14.86 -7.81
C ASP A 208 13.48 -14.83 -9.29
N GLU A 209 14.23 -15.58 -10.12
CA GLU A 209 14.06 -15.56 -11.57
C GLU A 209 12.68 -16.07 -12.02
N LYS A 210 12.08 -17.04 -11.31
CA LYS A 210 10.72 -17.50 -11.63
C LYS A 210 9.70 -16.41 -11.36
N THR A 211 9.92 -15.62 -10.32
CA THR A 211 9.08 -14.45 -10.03
C THR A 211 9.24 -13.42 -11.13
N LYS A 212 10.47 -13.06 -11.51
CA LYS A 212 10.70 -12.08 -12.59
C LYS A 212 10.03 -12.52 -13.90
N GLU A 213 10.17 -13.80 -14.26
CA GLU A 213 9.50 -14.39 -15.43
C GLU A 213 7.97 -14.27 -15.32
N ALA A 214 7.40 -14.62 -14.16
CA ALA A 214 5.97 -14.54 -13.91
C ALA A 214 5.42 -13.10 -13.95
N LEU A 215 6.25 -12.09 -13.66
CA LEU A 215 5.87 -10.68 -13.67
C LEU A 215 6.16 -9.97 -15.00
N SER A 216 7.14 -10.46 -15.78
CA SER A 216 7.65 -9.76 -16.96
C SER A 216 6.56 -9.51 -18.00
N GLY A 217 6.50 -8.28 -18.50
CA GLY A 217 5.49 -7.81 -19.46
C GLY A 217 4.10 -7.58 -18.85
N LYS A 218 3.83 -7.99 -17.61
CA LYS A 218 2.50 -7.93 -17.00
C LYS A 218 2.23 -6.60 -16.31
N LYS A 219 0.95 -6.32 -16.05
CA LYS A 219 0.56 -5.29 -15.08
C LYS A 219 0.49 -5.90 -13.69
N VAL A 220 1.03 -5.22 -12.69
CA VAL A 220 1.11 -5.70 -11.31
C VAL A 220 0.15 -4.91 -10.44
N LEU A 221 -0.72 -5.59 -9.71
CA LEU A 221 -1.57 -5.02 -8.67
C LEU A 221 -1.19 -5.63 -7.31
N MET A 222 -0.69 -4.81 -6.40
CA MET A 222 -0.32 -5.25 -5.06
C MET A 222 -1.37 -4.89 -4.02
N TYR A 223 -1.58 -5.77 -3.03
CA TYR A 223 -2.43 -5.46 -1.90
C TYR A 223 -1.83 -5.94 -0.57
N CYS A 224 -2.29 -5.29 0.51
CA CYS A 224 -2.08 -5.73 1.87
C CYS A 224 -3.23 -5.20 2.73
N THR A 225 -3.23 -5.49 4.03
CA THR A 225 -4.32 -5.11 4.94
C THR A 225 -4.69 -3.63 4.88
N GLY A 226 -3.72 -2.72 5.06
CA GLY A 226 -3.99 -1.28 5.23
C GLY A 226 -3.32 -0.35 4.21
N GLY A 227 -2.55 -0.90 3.27
CA GLY A 227 -1.83 -0.18 2.21
C GLY A 227 -0.32 -0.01 2.43
N ILE A 228 0.15 0.08 3.69
CA ILE A 228 1.55 0.47 3.99
C ILE A 228 2.63 -0.42 3.34
N ARG A 229 2.43 -1.75 3.31
CA ARG A 229 3.38 -2.67 2.67
C ARG A 229 3.48 -2.45 1.16
N CYS A 230 2.34 -2.12 0.53
CA CYS A 230 2.26 -1.91 -0.90
C CYS A 230 3.03 -0.66 -1.32
N GLU A 231 2.98 0.43 -0.54
CA GLU A 231 3.74 1.65 -0.84
C GLU A 231 5.24 1.35 -1.04
N ARG A 232 5.83 0.61 -0.09
CA ARG A 232 7.24 0.20 -0.20
C ARG A 232 7.48 -0.86 -1.26
N ALA A 233 6.52 -1.76 -1.48
CA ALA A 233 6.64 -2.84 -2.45
C ALA A 233 6.57 -2.33 -3.90
N THR A 234 5.67 -1.39 -4.20
CA THR A 234 5.56 -0.73 -5.50
C THR A 234 6.83 0.04 -5.81
N ALA A 235 7.35 0.81 -4.85
CA ALA A 235 8.60 1.54 -5.00
C ALA A 235 9.80 0.60 -5.21
N LEU A 236 9.85 -0.54 -4.51
CA LEU A 236 10.90 -1.54 -4.68
C LEU A 236 10.87 -2.16 -6.06
N LEU A 237 9.71 -2.59 -6.53
CA LEU A 237 9.58 -3.18 -7.86
C LEU A 237 9.95 -2.18 -8.95
N ASP A 238 9.56 -0.91 -8.80
CA ASP A 238 9.91 0.17 -9.73
C ASP A 238 11.43 0.40 -9.80
N GLU A 239 12.13 0.43 -8.66
CA GLU A 239 13.59 0.54 -8.64
C GLU A 239 14.31 -0.71 -9.20
N MET A 240 13.75 -1.90 -9.01
CA MET A 240 14.29 -3.12 -9.63
C MET A 240 14.16 -3.09 -11.15
N VAL A 241 13.00 -2.68 -11.68
CA VAL A 241 12.77 -2.51 -13.13
C VAL A 241 13.70 -1.46 -13.74
N LYS A 242 14.02 -0.39 -12.99
CA LYS A 242 15.01 0.61 -13.43
C LYS A 242 16.45 0.08 -13.40
N ALA A 243 16.78 -0.78 -12.43
CA ALA A 243 18.11 -1.35 -12.27
C ALA A 243 18.42 -2.42 -13.33
N ASP A 244 17.42 -3.18 -13.77
CA ASP A 244 17.55 -4.27 -14.73
C ASP A 244 16.79 -3.98 -16.04
N PRO A 245 17.48 -3.55 -17.13
CA PRO A 245 16.85 -3.25 -18.41
C PRO A 245 16.11 -4.42 -19.09
N THR A 246 16.39 -5.65 -18.66
CA THR A 246 15.76 -6.88 -19.19
C THR A 246 14.46 -7.20 -18.46
N PHE A 247 14.29 -6.72 -17.22
CA PHE A 247 13.09 -6.93 -16.43
C PHE A 247 12.08 -5.80 -16.66
N ARG A 248 11.06 -6.07 -17.47
CA ARG A 248 10.03 -5.06 -17.82
C ARG A 248 8.72 -5.37 -17.13
N ILE A 249 8.13 -4.34 -16.50
CA ILE A 249 6.76 -4.38 -15.99
C ILE A 249 5.93 -3.34 -16.75
N SER A 250 4.74 -3.72 -17.19
CA SER A 250 3.87 -2.83 -17.98
C SER A 250 3.29 -1.70 -17.13
N ASP A 251 2.87 -2.01 -15.90
CA ASP A 251 2.37 -1.04 -14.93
C ASP A 251 2.46 -1.61 -13.50
N ILE A 252 2.68 -0.76 -12.50
CA ILE A 252 2.78 -1.16 -11.09
C ILE A 252 1.74 -0.41 -10.28
N THR A 253 0.83 -1.11 -9.64
CA THR A 253 -0.35 -0.50 -9.02
C THR A 253 -0.64 -1.14 -7.67
N MET A 254 -1.47 -0.48 -6.85
CA MET A 254 -1.85 -1.02 -5.55
C MET A 254 -3.29 -0.76 -5.17
N VAL A 255 -3.84 -1.64 -4.32
CA VAL A 255 -5.14 -1.43 -3.67
C VAL A 255 -4.98 -0.33 -2.62
N ARG A 256 -5.29 0.91 -3.00
CA ARG A 256 -5.18 2.07 -2.11
C ARG A 256 -6.09 1.91 -0.89
N GLY A 257 -5.53 2.12 0.29
CA GLY A 257 -6.22 1.86 1.56
C GLY A 257 -6.25 0.39 1.99
N GLY A 258 -5.77 -0.53 1.14
CA GLY A 258 -5.69 -1.95 1.42
C GLY A 258 -7.04 -2.67 1.44
N VAL A 259 -6.99 -3.93 1.87
CA VAL A 259 -8.16 -4.80 2.04
C VAL A 259 -9.19 -4.19 3.00
N GLU A 260 -8.73 -3.47 4.02
CA GLU A 260 -9.59 -2.84 5.02
C GLU A 260 -10.61 -1.89 4.38
N ARG A 261 -10.15 -1.04 3.45
CA ARG A 261 -11.00 -0.13 2.68
C ARG A 261 -11.79 -0.87 1.60
N TYR A 262 -11.21 -1.89 0.99
CA TYR A 262 -11.86 -2.67 -0.04
C TYR A 262 -13.15 -3.34 0.50
N MET A 263 -13.07 -4.03 1.64
CA MET A 263 -14.23 -4.69 2.26
C MET A 263 -15.36 -3.74 2.65
N ARG A 264 -15.03 -2.49 2.96
CA ARG A 264 -16.02 -1.45 3.20
C ARG A 264 -16.69 -1.04 1.88
N THR A 265 -15.86 -0.73 0.88
CA THR A 265 -16.35 -0.39 -0.47
C THR A 265 -17.27 -1.47 -1.06
N PHE A 266 -16.99 -2.75 -0.77
CA PHE A 266 -17.75 -3.91 -1.24
C PHE A 266 -18.26 -4.72 -0.02
N PRO A 267 -19.39 -4.34 0.60
CA PRO A 267 -19.90 -4.99 1.81
C PRO A 267 -20.24 -6.47 1.62
N GLU A 268 -20.53 -6.92 0.40
CA GLU A 268 -20.73 -8.34 0.06
C GLU A 268 -19.41 -9.13 -0.12
N GLY A 269 -18.27 -8.44 -0.08
CA GLY A 269 -16.93 -9.01 -0.25
C GLY A 269 -16.35 -8.83 -1.64
N GLY A 270 -17.15 -8.65 -2.70
CA GLY A 270 -16.64 -8.48 -4.07
C GLY A 270 -15.75 -9.66 -4.49
N PHE A 271 -14.50 -9.38 -4.86
CA PHE A 271 -13.48 -10.41 -5.18
C PHE A 271 -12.72 -10.91 -3.95
N TRP A 272 -13.06 -10.46 -2.75
CA TRP A 272 -12.43 -10.96 -1.53
C TRP A 272 -13.09 -12.25 -1.07
N LYS A 273 -12.26 -13.27 -0.82
CA LYS A 273 -12.65 -14.55 -0.22
C LYS A 273 -12.15 -14.64 1.22
N GLY A 274 -13.00 -15.07 2.13
CA GLY A 274 -12.67 -15.32 3.53
C GLY A 274 -12.60 -14.05 4.38
N LYS A 275 -11.71 -14.07 5.36
CA LYS A 275 -11.53 -13.05 6.39
C LYS A 275 -10.20 -12.30 6.20
N ASN A 276 -10.18 -11.01 6.53
CA ASN A 276 -8.97 -10.20 6.52
C ASN A 276 -8.32 -10.20 7.90
N TYR A 277 -7.12 -10.75 8.01
CA TYR A 277 -6.33 -10.75 9.25
C TYR A 277 -5.99 -9.33 9.72
N LEU A 278 -6.20 -9.05 11.01
CA LEU A 278 -5.90 -7.76 11.63
C LEU A 278 -4.90 -7.89 12.78
N PHE A 279 -4.04 -6.88 12.92
CA PHE A 279 -3.03 -6.80 13.99
C PHE A 279 -3.54 -6.13 15.28
N ASP A 280 -4.87 -6.03 15.41
CA ASP A 280 -5.57 -5.44 16.54
C ASP A 280 -6.51 -6.43 17.23
N ARG A 281 -7.24 -5.96 18.24
CA ARG A 281 -8.04 -6.83 19.12
C ARG A 281 -9.30 -7.37 18.45
N ARG A 282 -9.63 -6.93 17.22
CA ARG A 282 -10.68 -7.57 16.40
C ARG A 282 -10.21 -8.90 15.83
N LEU A 283 -8.89 -9.08 15.65
CA LEU A 283 -8.21 -10.25 15.06
C LEU A 283 -8.51 -10.44 13.56
N GLU A 284 -9.74 -10.19 13.14
CA GLU A 284 -10.19 -10.36 11.77
C GLU A 284 -11.28 -9.34 11.41
N GLN A 285 -11.38 -9.04 10.12
CA GLN A 285 -12.45 -8.26 9.50
C GLN A 285 -13.15 -9.14 8.46
N VAL A 286 -14.47 -9.05 8.40
CA VAL A 286 -15.30 -9.70 7.39
C VAL A 286 -16.08 -8.65 6.61
N PRO A 287 -16.49 -8.93 5.36
CA PRO A 287 -17.44 -8.09 4.66
C PRO A 287 -18.77 -8.04 5.43
N GLU A 288 -19.33 -6.85 5.62
CA GLU A 288 -20.44 -6.60 6.54
C GLU A 288 -21.74 -7.32 6.13
N ALA A 289 -21.99 -7.45 4.82
CA ALA A 289 -23.21 -8.03 4.29
C ALA A 289 -23.06 -9.51 3.87
N LYS A 290 -21.83 -10.06 3.93
CA LYS A 290 -21.59 -11.46 3.60
C LYS A 290 -22.08 -12.38 4.72
N SER A 291 -22.94 -13.34 4.38
CA SER A 291 -23.55 -14.26 5.34
C SER A 291 -22.52 -15.20 5.99
N SER A 292 -22.83 -15.70 7.19
CA SER A 292 -21.97 -16.67 7.89
C SER A 292 -21.74 -17.95 7.09
N ALA A 293 -22.77 -18.47 6.42
CA ALA A 293 -22.64 -19.64 5.55
C ALA A 293 -21.70 -19.39 4.36
N ALA A 294 -21.76 -18.21 3.74
CA ALA A 294 -20.83 -17.84 2.67
C ALA A 294 -19.39 -17.67 3.19
N LEU A 295 -19.21 -17.13 4.40
CA LEU A 295 -17.90 -17.03 5.05
C LEU A 295 -17.33 -18.40 5.44
N GLU A 296 -18.18 -19.35 5.83
CA GLU A 296 -17.79 -20.74 6.12
C GLU A 296 -17.39 -21.48 4.84
N GLY A 297 -18.14 -21.29 3.75
CA GLY A 297 -17.79 -21.82 2.43
C GLY A 297 -16.49 -21.24 1.83
N ASP A 298 -16.06 -20.08 2.31
CA ASP A 298 -14.80 -19.46 1.92
C ASP A 298 -13.56 -20.02 2.65
N VAL A 299 -13.74 -20.84 3.69
CA VAL A 299 -12.62 -21.30 4.54
C VAL A 299 -11.73 -22.27 3.78
N GLU A 300 -10.51 -21.83 3.50
CA GLU A 300 -9.46 -22.64 2.85
C GLU A 300 -8.32 -23.04 3.79
N SER A 301 -8.40 -22.61 5.05
CA SER A 301 -7.41 -22.95 6.08
C SER A 301 -7.90 -24.03 7.03
N TRP A 302 -6.95 -24.72 7.66
CA TRP A 302 -7.21 -25.87 8.53
C TRP A 302 -6.53 -25.74 9.90
N CYS A 303 -7.08 -26.44 10.88
CA CYS A 303 -6.48 -26.61 12.19
C CYS A 303 -5.16 -27.42 12.07
N ALA A 304 -4.09 -26.90 12.66
CA ALA A 304 -2.76 -27.53 12.66
C ALA A 304 -2.68 -28.85 13.46
N VAL A 305 -3.76 -29.25 14.15
CA VAL A 305 -3.83 -30.48 14.95
C VAL A 305 -4.74 -31.52 14.29
N CYS A 306 -6.02 -31.19 14.07
CA CYS A 306 -7.02 -32.13 13.54
C CYS A 306 -7.32 -31.98 12.05
N ALA A 307 -6.69 -31.02 11.36
CA ALA A 307 -6.94 -30.68 9.96
C ALA A 307 -8.38 -30.24 9.61
N ALA A 308 -9.27 -30.07 10.60
CA ALA A 308 -10.61 -29.54 10.36
C ALA A 308 -10.57 -28.10 9.84
N PRO A 309 -11.47 -27.69 8.91
CA PRO A 309 -11.55 -26.32 8.42
C PRO A 309 -11.70 -25.32 9.57
N TRP A 310 -10.86 -24.27 9.55
CA TRP A 310 -10.90 -23.22 10.57
C TRP A 310 -10.17 -21.98 10.07
N ALA A 311 -10.73 -20.79 10.30
CA ALA A 311 -10.19 -19.52 9.78
C ALA A 311 -9.93 -18.44 10.84
N ALA A 312 -9.82 -18.81 12.13
CA ALA A 312 -9.56 -17.85 13.21
C ALA A 312 -8.22 -18.09 13.91
N TYR A 313 -7.36 -17.08 13.90
CA TYR A 313 -6.15 -17.05 14.74
C TYR A 313 -6.47 -16.46 16.12
N ARG A 314 -6.07 -17.16 17.18
CA ARG A 314 -6.16 -16.66 18.57
C ARG A 314 -4.86 -16.05 19.08
N GLY A 315 -3.79 -16.08 18.28
CA GLY A 315 -2.47 -15.55 18.65
C GLY A 315 -1.73 -16.33 19.74
N GLN A 316 -2.23 -17.53 20.09
CA GLN A 316 -1.69 -18.38 21.14
C GLN A 316 -0.63 -19.36 20.63
N PHE A 317 -0.80 -19.85 19.40
CA PHE A 317 -0.03 -20.98 18.89
C PHE A 317 0.86 -20.57 17.73
N LYS A 318 2.06 -21.17 17.68
CA LYS A 318 3.08 -20.90 16.67
C LYS A 318 3.67 -22.20 16.14
N CYS A 319 4.10 -22.17 14.90
CA CYS A 319 4.81 -23.26 14.24
C CYS A 319 6.16 -23.51 14.92
N ALA A 320 6.42 -24.77 15.27
CA ALA A 320 7.70 -25.24 15.80
C ALA A 320 8.65 -25.81 14.73
N GLY A 321 8.30 -25.67 13.45
CA GLY A 321 9.12 -26.10 12.32
C GLY A 321 10.51 -25.44 12.33
N ARG A 322 11.52 -26.19 11.90
CA ARG A 322 12.92 -25.72 11.78
C ARG A 322 13.17 -25.17 10.40
N LEU A 323 13.85 -24.04 10.33
CA LEU A 323 14.25 -23.41 9.08
C LEU A 323 15.78 -23.46 8.93
N PRO A 324 16.30 -23.46 7.69
CA PRO A 324 17.73 -23.34 7.47
C PRO A 324 18.31 -22.08 8.15
N PRO A 325 19.59 -22.10 8.55
CA PRO A 325 20.28 -20.91 9.03
C PRO A 325 20.16 -19.73 8.06
N PRO A 326 20.02 -18.49 8.54
CA PRO A 326 20.08 -18.07 9.95
C PRO A 326 18.74 -18.08 10.69
N ALA A 327 17.64 -18.50 10.06
CA ALA A 327 16.29 -18.32 10.61
C ALA A 327 15.99 -19.21 11.84
N GLY A 328 16.50 -20.44 11.87
CA GLY A 328 16.44 -21.35 13.02
C GLY A 328 15.06 -21.97 13.26
N VAL A 329 14.09 -21.18 13.73
CA VAL A 329 12.72 -21.64 14.04
C VAL A 329 11.70 -20.80 13.28
N CYS A 330 10.65 -21.45 12.78
CA CYS A 330 9.64 -20.80 11.96
C CYS A 330 8.81 -19.77 12.72
N ALA A 331 8.23 -20.15 13.86
CA ALA A 331 7.45 -19.28 14.75
C ALA A 331 6.25 -18.53 14.10
N VAL A 332 5.88 -18.87 12.87
CA VAL A 332 4.69 -18.34 12.18
C VAL A 332 3.44 -18.74 12.96
N PRO A 333 2.47 -17.84 13.15
CA PRO A 333 1.20 -18.19 13.79
C PRO A 333 0.54 -19.40 13.11
N VAL A 334 -0.03 -20.30 13.90
CA VAL A 334 -0.81 -21.42 13.37
C VAL A 334 -2.24 -21.36 13.88
N ILE A 335 -3.13 -21.97 13.10
CA ILE A 335 -4.54 -22.07 13.40
C ILE A 335 -4.79 -23.31 14.25
N VAL A 336 -5.45 -23.14 15.40
CA VAL A 336 -5.88 -24.24 16.25
C VAL A 336 -7.36 -24.00 16.58
N CYS A 337 -8.21 -24.97 16.26
CA CYS A 337 -9.64 -24.88 16.58
C CYS A 337 -9.86 -25.03 18.09
N ASN A 338 -11.01 -24.58 18.59
CA ASN A 338 -11.31 -24.59 20.02
C ASN A 338 -11.17 -25.99 20.66
N ARG A 339 -11.51 -27.05 19.92
CA ARG A 339 -11.43 -28.45 20.39
C ARG A 339 -9.99 -28.94 20.57
N CYS A 340 -9.02 -28.34 19.87
CA CYS A 340 -7.63 -28.77 19.87
C CYS A 340 -6.73 -27.88 20.74
N SER A 341 -7.29 -26.89 21.43
CA SER A 341 -6.52 -25.93 22.24
C SER A 341 -5.67 -26.64 23.29
N ASP A 342 -6.27 -27.53 24.08
CA ASP A 342 -5.56 -28.24 25.16
C ASP A 342 -4.47 -29.16 24.61
N ALA A 343 -4.75 -29.86 23.50
CA ALA A 343 -3.78 -30.71 22.82
C ALA A 343 -2.59 -29.89 22.29
N ALA A 344 -2.86 -28.74 21.67
CA ALA A 344 -1.82 -27.83 21.17
C ALA A 344 -1.00 -27.18 22.29
N THR A 345 -1.59 -26.98 23.47
CA THR A 345 -0.89 -26.52 24.67
C THR A 345 -0.03 -27.63 25.30
N ALA A 346 -0.51 -28.87 25.29
CA ALA A 346 0.23 -30.02 25.80
C ALA A 346 1.44 -30.37 24.93
N ASP A 347 1.33 -30.25 23.60
CA ASP A 347 2.42 -30.50 22.66
C ASP A 347 2.57 -29.36 21.62
N PRO A 348 3.14 -28.21 22.01
CA PRO A 348 3.37 -27.11 21.09
C PRO A 348 4.48 -27.42 20.06
N ALA A 349 5.33 -28.41 20.32
CA ALA A 349 6.42 -28.80 19.44
C ALA A 349 5.94 -29.59 18.21
N SER A 350 4.75 -30.21 18.27
CA SER A 350 4.11 -30.86 17.12
C SER A 350 3.59 -29.87 16.06
N LEU A 351 3.29 -28.63 16.44
CA LEU A 351 2.57 -27.69 15.59
C LEU A 351 3.38 -27.29 14.35
N ARG A 352 2.76 -27.39 13.17
CA ARG A 352 3.35 -26.98 11.89
C ARG A 352 2.41 -26.04 11.13
N CYS A 353 2.96 -24.99 10.53
CA CYS A 353 2.23 -24.18 9.55
C CYS A 353 2.30 -24.86 8.16
N PRO A 354 1.39 -24.51 7.22
CA PRO A 354 1.36 -25.09 5.87
C PRO A 354 2.72 -25.03 5.16
N LEU A 355 3.40 -23.88 5.25
CA LEU A 355 4.73 -23.70 4.65
C LEU A 355 5.79 -24.68 5.17
N CYS A 356 5.73 -25.06 6.45
CA CYS A 356 6.66 -26.06 6.99
C CYS A 356 6.24 -27.49 6.66
N GLN A 357 4.95 -27.75 6.48
CA GLN A 357 4.46 -29.05 6.01
C GLN A 357 4.85 -29.29 4.55
N GLU A 358 4.79 -28.25 3.72
CA GLU A 358 5.24 -28.26 2.31
C GLU A 358 6.77 -28.30 2.16
N GLY A 359 7.53 -28.10 3.24
CA GLY A 359 8.99 -27.93 3.15
C GLY A 359 9.43 -26.66 2.41
N TYR A 360 8.56 -25.64 2.31
CA TYR A 360 8.84 -24.41 1.59
C TYR A 360 10.01 -23.63 2.21
N VAL A 361 11.02 -23.32 1.40
CA VAL A 361 12.15 -22.46 1.77
C VAL A 361 12.11 -21.21 0.91
N ALA A 362 12.09 -20.04 1.56
CA ALA A 362 12.08 -18.77 0.84
C ALA A 362 13.40 -18.56 0.06
N PRO A 363 13.35 -17.86 -1.10
CA PRO A 363 14.55 -17.41 -1.79
C PRO A 363 15.50 -16.63 -0.87
N GLN A 364 16.79 -16.69 -1.15
CA GLN A 364 17.82 -16.08 -0.29
C GLN A 364 18.45 -14.81 -0.88
N ALA A 365 18.53 -14.70 -2.20
CA ALA A 365 19.14 -13.58 -2.88
C ALA A 365 18.37 -12.28 -2.62
N MET A 366 19.09 -11.18 -2.39
CA MET A 366 18.50 -9.85 -2.33
C MET A 366 18.50 -9.23 -3.73
N PRO A 367 17.49 -8.42 -4.08
CA PRO A 367 17.43 -7.77 -5.38
C PRO A 367 18.50 -6.68 -5.49
N GLU A 368 19.00 -6.48 -6.70
CA GLU A 368 19.70 -5.26 -7.07
C GLU A 368 18.68 -4.12 -7.20
N VAL A 369 19.01 -2.97 -6.62
CA VAL A 369 18.18 -1.76 -6.66
C VAL A 369 19.09 -0.59 -7.02
N VAL A 370 18.56 0.40 -7.74
CA VAL A 370 19.31 1.64 -7.95
C VAL A 370 19.47 2.30 -6.58
N MET A 371 20.71 2.40 -6.10
CA MET A 371 21.01 3.04 -4.82
C MET A 371 20.49 4.47 -4.85
N ALA A 372 19.70 4.86 -3.85
CA ALA A 372 19.43 6.27 -3.60
C ALA A 372 20.78 6.90 -3.23
N ASP A 373 21.41 7.57 -4.20
CA ASP A 373 22.64 8.34 -3.99
C ASP A 373 22.38 9.32 -2.84
N LYS A 374 22.84 8.97 -1.64
CA LYS A 374 22.89 9.87 -0.48
C LYS A 374 23.89 10.95 -0.84
N ARG A 375 23.43 11.99 -1.54
CA ARG A 375 24.17 13.25 -1.53
C ARG A 375 24.19 13.75 -0.10
N ALA A 376 25.38 13.61 0.46
CA ALA A 376 25.86 14.07 1.74
C ALA A 376 25.39 15.52 2.06
N PRO A 377 25.43 15.92 3.34
CA PRO A 377 24.97 17.23 3.78
C PRO A 377 25.64 18.33 2.96
N ASP A 378 24.89 19.38 2.66
CA ASP A 378 25.36 20.63 2.06
C ASP A 378 26.42 21.28 2.96
N GLN A 379 27.65 20.74 2.93
CA GLN A 379 28.85 21.46 3.33
C GLN A 379 29.15 22.41 2.18
N ARG A 380 28.69 23.65 2.37
CA ARG A 380 29.26 24.80 1.68
C ARG A 380 30.75 24.87 1.98
N LEU A 381 31.56 24.33 1.08
CA LEU A 381 32.91 24.79 0.84
C LEU A 381 33.06 24.95 -0.67
N GLY A 382 33.45 26.17 -1.05
CA GLY A 382 33.42 26.68 -2.42
C GLY A 382 34.10 25.77 -3.42
N GLY A 383 33.41 25.52 -4.53
CA GLY A 383 33.92 24.74 -5.65
C GLY A 383 32.80 24.40 -6.62
N GLY A 384 32.49 25.32 -7.54
CA GLY A 384 31.44 25.12 -8.53
C GLY A 384 31.69 23.89 -9.40
N ARG A 385 30.78 22.91 -9.35
CA ARG A 385 30.60 21.91 -10.41
C ARG A 385 29.24 22.12 -11.06
N ALA A 386 29.27 22.62 -12.30
CA ALA A 386 28.10 22.83 -13.14
C ALA A 386 27.35 21.50 -13.34
N LYS A 387 26.05 21.47 -13.00
CA LYS A 387 25.13 20.41 -13.46
C LYS A 387 25.05 20.49 -14.98
N LYS A 388 25.61 19.52 -15.70
CA LYS A 388 25.41 19.40 -17.16
C LYS A 388 23.90 19.27 -17.43
N GLN A 389 23.31 20.30 -18.02
CA GLN A 389 21.95 20.27 -18.51
C GLN A 389 21.88 19.27 -19.67
N ARG A 390 20.84 18.42 -19.73
CA ARG A 390 20.59 17.60 -20.92
C ARG A 390 20.51 18.50 -22.16
N PRO A 391 21.05 18.09 -23.32
CA PRO A 391 20.91 18.85 -24.55
C PRO A 391 19.42 19.01 -24.87
N LEU A 392 19.05 20.23 -25.30
CA LEU A 392 17.69 20.52 -25.76
C LEU A 392 17.48 19.77 -27.08
N ALA A 393 16.29 19.19 -27.26
CA ALA A 393 15.84 18.78 -28.59
C ALA A 393 15.74 20.01 -29.51
N GLU A 394 15.66 19.77 -30.82
CA GLU A 394 15.51 20.86 -31.79
C GLU A 394 14.29 21.74 -31.47
N PRO A 395 14.40 23.07 -31.64
CA PRO A 395 13.29 23.99 -31.40
C PRO A 395 12.02 23.56 -32.13
N SER A 396 10.93 23.47 -31.38
CA SER A 396 9.62 23.11 -31.89
C SER A 396 8.55 23.92 -31.17
N SER A 397 7.45 24.20 -31.86
CA SER A 397 6.26 24.78 -31.25
C SER A 397 5.57 23.80 -30.29
N ARG A 398 5.92 22.50 -30.35
CA ARG A 398 5.48 21.50 -29.38
C ARG A 398 6.49 21.38 -28.24
N VAL A 399 6.01 21.48 -27.00
CA VAL A 399 6.81 21.32 -25.78
C VAL A 399 6.26 20.19 -24.91
N PHE A 400 7.16 19.46 -24.27
CA PHE A 400 6.81 18.56 -23.18
C PHE A 400 6.90 19.33 -21.85
N VAL A 401 5.82 19.34 -21.10
CA VAL A 401 5.71 19.93 -19.77
C VAL A 401 5.69 18.80 -18.73
N GLY A 402 6.77 18.67 -17.98
CA GLY A 402 6.90 17.73 -16.87
C GLY A 402 6.68 18.37 -15.50
N SER A 403 6.38 17.53 -14.51
CA SER A 403 6.16 17.93 -13.11
C SER A 403 4.91 18.80 -12.90
N LEU A 404 3.86 18.60 -13.70
CA LEU A 404 2.57 19.22 -13.43
C LEU A 404 2.01 18.68 -12.10
N PRO A 405 1.41 19.52 -11.24
CA PRO A 405 0.52 19.00 -10.20
C PRO A 405 -0.63 18.25 -10.89
N PHE A 406 -1.24 17.28 -10.20
CA PHE A 406 -2.39 16.55 -10.72
C PHE A 406 -3.55 17.52 -10.96
N VAL A 407 -3.63 18.09 -12.16
CA VAL A 407 -4.71 18.98 -12.59
C VAL A 407 -5.73 18.15 -13.35
N VAL A 408 -7.00 18.37 -13.03
CA VAL A 408 -8.16 17.82 -13.74
C VAL A 408 -8.55 18.81 -14.83
N ASP A 409 -8.68 18.35 -16.07
CA ASP A 409 -9.30 19.14 -17.13
C ASP A 409 -10.77 19.39 -16.77
N ALA A 410 -11.15 20.67 -16.66
CA ALA A 410 -12.50 21.09 -16.29
C ALA A 410 -13.55 20.78 -17.37
N THR A 411 -13.16 20.32 -18.56
CA THR A 411 -14.03 20.37 -19.73
C THR A 411 -14.25 19.08 -20.53
N ALA A 412 -13.59 17.94 -20.30
CA ALA A 412 -14.03 16.71 -21.00
C ALA A 412 -13.61 15.35 -20.44
N SER A 413 -12.36 15.13 -19.99
CA SER A 413 -11.87 13.74 -19.87
C SER A 413 -11.84 13.15 -18.46
N GLY A 414 -11.88 13.96 -17.40
CA GLY A 414 -11.72 13.45 -16.02
C GLY A 414 -10.39 12.74 -15.75
N LEU A 415 -9.41 12.86 -16.65
CA LEU A 415 -8.09 12.22 -16.54
C LEU A 415 -7.11 13.10 -15.77
N PHE A 416 -6.19 12.45 -15.03
CA PHE A 416 -5.13 13.08 -14.26
C PHE A 416 -3.83 13.11 -15.06
N TYR A 417 -3.19 14.28 -15.18
CA TYR A 417 -1.93 14.41 -15.92
C TYR A 417 -0.78 14.84 -14.99
N GLY A 418 0.27 14.00 -14.89
CA GLY A 418 1.54 14.35 -14.22
C GLY A 418 2.56 15.02 -15.15
N SER A 419 2.30 14.95 -16.46
CA SER A 419 3.00 15.64 -17.53
C SER A 419 2.08 15.73 -18.75
N ALA A 420 2.31 16.71 -19.61
CA ALA A 420 1.53 16.90 -20.84
C ALA A 420 2.44 17.38 -21.97
N PHE A 421 2.07 17.06 -23.20
CA PHE A 421 2.58 17.79 -24.34
C PHE A 421 1.67 19.00 -24.58
N VAL A 422 2.25 20.15 -24.89
CA VAL A 422 1.51 21.39 -25.15
C VAL A 422 1.96 21.93 -26.50
N GLN A 423 0.98 22.23 -27.35
CA GLN A 423 1.20 22.95 -28.58
C GLN A 423 1.20 24.45 -28.28
N MET A 424 2.35 25.10 -28.46
CA MET A 424 2.49 26.55 -28.33
C MET A 424 2.12 27.21 -29.66
N GLY A 425 1.70 28.48 -29.60
CA GLY A 425 1.29 29.24 -30.78
C GLY A 425 2.39 29.48 -31.80
N SER A 426 3.67 29.40 -31.41
CA SER A 426 4.82 29.47 -32.32
C SER A 426 6.08 28.84 -31.71
N VAL A 427 7.12 28.64 -32.52
CA VAL A 427 8.43 28.15 -32.05
C VAL A 427 9.11 29.18 -31.14
N GLU A 428 8.94 30.48 -31.41
CA GLU A 428 9.44 31.57 -30.59
C GLU A 428 8.81 31.55 -29.19
N ALA A 429 7.48 31.40 -29.12
CA ALA A 429 6.76 31.30 -27.85
C ALA A 429 7.20 30.06 -27.04
N ALA A 430 7.40 28.92 -27.70
CA ALA A 430 7.96 27.74 -27.09
C ALA A 430 9.39 27.97 -26.58
N THR A 431 10.23 28.67 -27.35
CA THR A 431 11.62 28.99 -26.98
C THR A 431 11.68 29.88 -25.75
N THR A 432 10.85 30.93 -25.69
CA THR A 432 10.72 31.79 -24.52
C THR A 432 10.28 31.01 -23.28
N ALA A 433 9.28 30.13 -23.42
CA ALA A 433 8.77 29.33 -22.31
C ALA A 433 9.80 28.30 -21.80
N VAL A 434 10.49 27.61 -22.71
CA VAL A 434 11.57 26.66 -22.36
C VAL A 434 12.72 27.40 -21.67
N GLY A 435 13.11 28.58 -22.16
CA GLY A 435 14.11 29.44 -21.51
C GLY A 435 13.73 29.85 -20.09
N ALA A 436 12.50 30.37 -19.92
CA ALA A 436 11.98 30.75 -18.61
C ALA A 436 11.87 29.55 -17.63
N ALA A 437 11.56 28.36 -18.12
CA ALA A 437 11.58 27.14 -17.32
C ALA A 437 13.00 26.76 -16.85
N ARG A 438 14.02 26.85 -17.73
CA ARG A 438 15.43 26.56 -17.38
C ARG A 438 15.98 27.53 -16.35
N GLU A 439 15.56 28.78 -16.41
CA GLU A 439 15.86 29.81 -15.41
C GLU A 439 15.05 29.65 -14.12
N GLY A 440 14.10 28.70 -14.08
CA GLY A 440 13.26 28.42 -12.91
C GLY A 440 12.20 29.50 -12.62
N ARG A 441 11.91 30.36 -13.61
CA ARG A 441 10.90 31.41 -13.58
C ARG A 441 9.47 30.88 -13.77
N LEU A 442 9.31 29.72 -14.41
CA LEU A 442 8.01 29.06 -14.55
C LEU A 442 7.72 28.13 -13.37
N ARG A 443 6.60 28.40 -12.68
CA ARG A 443 6.17 27.65 -11.50
C ARG A 443 4.66 27.41 -11.48
N ILE A 444 4.24 26.30 -10.90
CA ILE A 444 2.87 26.08 -10.44
C ILE A 444 2.90 25.85 -8.93
N GLY A 445 2.29 26.76 -8.17
CA GLY A 445 2.48 26.85 -6.72
C GLY A 445 3.97 26.97 -6.36
N LYS A 446 4.47 26.08 -5.51
CA LYS A 446 5.89 26.04 -5.12
C LYS A 446 6.78 25.23 -6.08
N ARG A 447 6.21 24.54 -7.07
CA ARG A 447 6.94 23.63 -7.96
C ARG A 447 7.44 24.35 -9.20
N LYS A 448 8.72 24.15 -9.55
CA LYS A 448 9.29 24.60 -10.83
C LYS A 448 8.83 23.67 -11.95
N LEU A 449 8.36 24.25 -13.05
CA LEU A 449 8.00 23.50 -14.24
C LEU A 449 9.24 23.05 -15.00
N ARG A 450 9.17 21.86 -15.60
CA ARG A 450 10.20 21.36 -16.50
C ARG A 450 9.65 21.37 -17.92
N LEU A 451 10.21 22.22 -18.78
CA LEU A 451 9.84 22.27 -20.20
C LEU A 451 11.04 21.81 -21.04
N ASN A 452 10.77 20.99 -22.06
CA ASN A 452 11.71 20.69 -23.13
C ASN A 452 10.96 20.74 -24.47
N PHE A 453 11.67 21.07 -25.55
CA PHE A 453 11.13 20.88 -26.89
C PHE A 453 10.83 19.39 -27.13
N ALA A 454 9.75 19.13 -27.87
CA ALA A 454 9.30 17.79 -28.21
C ALA A 454 8.77 17.78 -29.65
N PRO A 455 9.64 17.87 -30.67
CA PRO A 455 9.20 17.81 -32.07
C PRO A 455 8.46 16.50 -32.35
N LEU A 456 7.49 16.55 -33.28
CA LEU A 456 6.85 15.35 -33.81
C LEU A 456 7.89 14.47 -34.49
N LYS A 457 7.83 13.17 -34.26
CA LYS A 457 8.64 12.22 -35.04
C LYS A 457 8.07 12.08 -36.45
N PRO A 458 8.87 11.66 -37.45
CA PRO A 458 8.36 11.33 -38.78
C PRO A 458 7.19 10.34 -38.68
N GLY A 459 6.05 10.68 -39.27
CA GLY A 459 4.81 9.88 -39.22
C GLY A 459 3.97 10.05 -37.94
N GLU A 460 4.39 10.88 -36.99
CA GLU A 460 3.57 11.24 -35.82
C GLU A 460 2.70 12.47 -36.14
N GLU A 461 1.39 12.34 -35.98
CA GLU A 461 0.45 13.46 -36.08
C GLU A 461 0.08 13.96 -34.68
N TRP A 462 -0.01 15.28 -34.53
CA TRP A 462 -0.50 15.87 -33.28
C TRP A 462 -2.00 15.60 -33.15
N PRO A 463 -2.50 15.21 -31.96
CA PRO A 463 -3.91 14.91 -31.81
C PRO A 463 -4.80 16.12 -32.14
N ALA A 464 -5.88 15.88 -32.88
CA ALA A 464 -6.86 16.93 -33.18
C ALA A 464 -7.49 17.49 -31.89
N VAL A 465 -8.01 18.73 -31.96
CA VAL A 465 -8.75 19.33 -30.85
C VAL A 465 -9.96 18.45 -30.51
N GLY A 466 -10.10 18.05 -29.24
CA GLY A 466 -11.13 17.11 -28.81
C GLY A 466 -10.75 15.63 -28.97
N PHE A 467 -9.49 15.31 -29.30
CA PHE A 467 -9.00 13.94 -29.34
C PHE A 467 -9.08 13.29 -27.95
N VAL A 468 -9.97 12.30 -27.83
CA VAL A 468 -9.95 11.34 -26.75
C VAL A 468 -9.04 10.20 -27.20
N GLN A 469 -7.93 9.99 -26.47
CA GLN A 469 -7.03 8.88 -26.73
C GLN A 469 -7.79 7.57 -26.50
N ARG A 470 -8.37 7.02 -27.58
CA ARG A 470 -8.88 5.65 -27.59
C ARG A 470 -7.66 4.74 -27.39
N GLU A 471 -7.83 3.71 -26.57
CA GLU A 471 -6.78 2.76 -26.18
C GLU A 471 -5.83 2.51 -27.36
N ARG A 472 -4.54 2.73 -27.11
CA ARG A 472 -3.51 2.54 -28.15
C ARG A 472 -3.61 1.10 -28.64
N PRO A 473 -3.74 0.83 -29.95
CA PRO A 473 -3.55 -0.52 -30.45
C PRO A 473 -2.16 -0.97 -30.02
N LEU A 474 -2.08 -2.15 -29.40
CA LEU A 474 -0.84 -2.85 -29.18
C LEU A 474 -0.30 -3.24 -30.57
N SER A 475 0.74 -2.55 -31.04
CA SER A 475 1.50 -2.92 -32.24
C SER A 475 2.88 -2.27 -32.12
N GLY A 476 4.01 -2.93 -32.32
CA GLY A 476 4.34 -4.32 -32.61
C GLY A 476 5.85 -4.48 -32.45
#